data_AF-A0A2Y9KG03-F1
#
_entry.id   AF-A0A2Y9KG03-F1
#
_cell.length_a   1.000
_cell.length_b   1.000
_cell.length_c   1.000
_cell.angle_alpha   90.00
_cell.angle_beta   90.00
_cell.angle_gamma   90.00
#
_symmetry.space_group_name_H-M   'P 1'
#
loop_
_entity.id
_entity.type
_entity.pdbx_description
1 polymer ?
#
loop_
_entity_poly.entity_id
_entity_poly.type
_entity_poly.pdbx_seq_one_letter_code
_entity_poly.pdbx_strand_id
1 'polypeptide(L)'
;MPVRGAAQLSRRLGQKKRLLEAEEPGSDLHGAPTPSPTEPRLGRPASLGPQRSLYFSSSKSCSARLGSEFFDQPAVALAQAFLGQVLVRRLDDGTELRGRIVETEAYVGPEDEAAHSRGGRQTPRNRGMFMKPGTLYVYVIYGMYFCMNVSSRGDGACVLLRALEPLGGLETMRQLRSALRKGTAGRALKDRELCSGPSKLCQALAIDKSFDQRDLAADTAVWMERSALGASEPAVVAAARVGIGQAGEWAQKPLRFYVRGSPWVSVVDRAAEQSTQSGPLASVCSHEAF
;
A
#
# COMPACT_ATOMS: atom_id res chain seq x y z
N MET A 1 39.25 -10.57 -50.14
CA MET A 1 38.53 -9.28 -50.18
C MET A 1 38.33 -8.77 -48.75
N PRO A 2 39.20 -7.90 -48.20
CA PRO A 2 39.05 -7.42 -46.82
C PRO A 2 38.74 -5.92 -46.76
N VAL A 3 37.76 -5.51 -45.94
CA VAL A 3 37.43 -4.10 -45.72
C VAL A 3 37.08 -3.85 -44.26
N ARG A 4 37.94 -3.02 -43.62
CA ARG A 4 37.72 -2.05 -42.50
C ARG A 4 37.24 -2.61 -41.14
N GLY A 5 37.73 -2.23 -39.97
CA GLY A 5 38.49 -1.05 -39.53
C GLY A 5 37.77 -0.40 -38.34
N ALA A 6 38.45 -0.20 -37.20
CA ALA A 6 38.22 0.79 -36.11
C ALA A 6 38.80 0.25 -34.77
N ALA A 7 39.90 0.81 -34.24
CA ALA A 7 39.95 1.91 -33.26
C ALA A 7 39.48 1.47 -31.86
N GLN A 8 40.39 1.13 -30.94
CA GLN A 8 41.14 1.99 -30.00
C GLN A 8 40.49 2.14 -28.60
N LEU A 9 41.26 1.65 -27.62
CA LEU A 9 41.66 2.30 -26.35
C LEU A 9 40.65 2.52 -25.20
N SER A 10 41.05 1.89 -24.08
CA SER A 10 41.34 2.50 -22.78
C SER A 10 40.18 2.87 -21.86
N ARG A 11 40.05 2.12 -20.76
CA ARG A 11 39.66 2.65 -19.44
C ARG A 11 40.47 1.95 -18.34
N ARG A 12 41.38 2.68 -17.71
CA ARG A 12 41.98 2.38 -16.41
C ARG A 12 42.06 3.66 -15.57
N LEU A 13 41.88 3.45 -14.26
CA LEU A 13 42.13 4.35 -13.12
C LEU A 13 41.05 5.44 -12.93
N GLY A 14 40.40 5.61 -11.78
CA GLY A 14 40.73 5.21 -10.40
C GLY A 14 41.21 6.44 -9.64
N GLN A 15 40.44 6.92 -8.65
CA GLN A 15 40.80 7.93 -7.63
C GLN A 15 39.60 8.04 -6.66
N LYS A 16 39.71 8.31 -5.36
CA LYS A 16 40.78 8.23 -4.35
C LYS A 16 40.05 8.42 -2.99
N LYS A 17 40.55 7.80 -1.93
CA LYS A 17 39.99 7.74 -0.57
C LYS A 17 40.86 8.60 0.37
N ARG A 18 40.20 9.36 1.28
CA ARG A 18 40.58 9.91 2.62
C ARG A 18 41.98 10.52 2.84
N LEU A 19 42.04 11.69 3.49
CA LEU A 19 42.31 11.88 4.94
C LEU A 19 42.50 13.38 5.24
N LEU A 20 41.99 13.84 6.38
CA LEU A 20 42.28 15.12 7.03
C LEU A 20 42.48 14.81 8.51
N GLU A 21 43.64 15.18 9.08
CA GLU A 21 43.86 15.39 10.53
C GLU A 21 45.29 15.89 10.80
N ALA A 22 45.39 16.96 11.59
CA ALA A 22 46.53 17.52 12.35
C ALA A 22 46.08 18.93 12.83
N GLU A 23 46.33 19.47 14.03
CA GLU A 23 47.07 19.10 15.24
C GLU A 23 46.65 20.09 16.37
N GLU A 24 46.80 19.68 17.63
CA GLU A 24 46.77 20.50 18.87
C GLU A 24 48.19 20.91 19.29
N PRO A 25 48.35 21.91 20.19
CA PRO A 25 49.25 21.72 21.36
C PRO A 25 48.63 22.26 22.67
N GLY A 26 48.63 21.53 23.81
CA GLY A 26 49.69 21.46 24.85
C GLY A 26 49.65 22.68 25.81
N SER A 27 49.77 22.66 27.14
CA SER A 27 50.16 21.68 28.19
C SER A 27 50.11 22.39 29.57
N ASP A 28 49.91 21.65 30.68
CA ASP A 28 50.57 21.80 32.01
C ASP A 28 50.20 23.00 32.95
N LEU A 29 50.10 22.95 34.30
CA LEU A 29 50.55 22.03 35.38
C LEU A 29 49.87 22.36 36.76
N HIS A 30 50.08 21.44 37.71
CA HIS A 30 49.67 21.30 39.13
C HIS A 30 49.82 22.46 40.15
N GLY A 31 49.02 22.38 41.25
CA GLY A 31 49.49 22.67 42.63
C GLY A 31 48.44 23.21 43.62
N ALA A 32 48.11 22.43 44.68
CA ALA A 32 47.31 22.85 45.87
C ALA A 32 48.22 23.30 47.04
N PRO A 33 47.74 24.01 48.11
CA PRO A 33 47.09 23.34 49.26
C PRO A 33 46.03 24.16 50.09
N THR A 34 45.36 23.43 50.99
CA THR A 34 44.29 23.64 52.02
C THR A 34 44.61 24.59 53.23
N PRO A 35 43.75 24.73 54.30
CA PRO A 35 42.29 24.97 54.44
C PRO A 35 41.91 26.00 55.58
N SER A 36 40.63 26.41 55.69
CA SER A 36 39.82 26.70 56.93
C SER A 36 38.65 27.69 56.67
N PRO A 37 37.64 27.84 57.55
CA PRO A 37 36.89 26.89 58.37
C PRO A 37 35.38 26.87 58.05
N THR A 38 34.70 25.90 58.65
CA THR A 38 33.31 25.45 58.50
C THR A 38 32.25 26.47 58.92
N GLU A 39 31.24 26.71 58.07
CA GLU A 39 29.94 27.28 58.46
C GLU A 39 28.79 26.31 58.15
N PRO A 40 27.73 26.28 58.99
CA PRO A 40 26.70 25.25 58.98
C PRO A 40 25.73 25.39 57.80
N ARG A 41 25.48 24.26 57.16
CA ARG A 41 24.62 24.09 55.99
C ARG A 41 23.15 24.35 56.31
N LEU A 42 22.62 25.48 55.86
CA LEU A 42 21.19 25.64 55.58
C LEU A 42 20.90 25.11 54.18
N GLY A 43 20.08 24.05 54.11
CA GLY A 43 19.76 23.32 52.90
C GLY A 43 19.18 24.22 51.80
N ARG A 44 19.69 24.05 50.59
CA ARG A 44 19.11 24.59 49.35
C ARG A 44 17.74 23.93 49.12
N PRO A 45 16.64 24.68 48.88
CA PRO A 45 15.41 24.08 48.43
C PRO A 45 15.62 23.44 47.05
N ALA A 46 15.17 22.20 46.90
CA ALA A 46 15.12 21.50 45.64
C ALA A 46 14.08 22.10 44.69
N SER A 47 14.47 22.20 43.42
CA SER A 47 13.65 22.02 42.21
C SER A 47 12.23 22.61 42.14
N LEU A 48 12.04 23.59 41.26
CA LEU A 48 10.81 23.75 40.46
C LEU A 48 11.19 24.00 39.00
N GLY A 49 11.68 22.94 38.33
CA GLY A 49 11.58 22.87 36.87
C GLY A 49 10.10 22.72 36.48
N PRO A 50 9.70 23.13 35.26
CA PRO A 50 8.30 23.08 34.86
C PRO A 50 7.79 21.64 34.93
N GLN A 51 6.88 21.40 35.88
CA GLN A 51 6.13 20.16 36.03
C GLN A 51 5.27 19.98 34.78
N ARG A 52 5.77 19.19 33.82
CA ARG A 52 4.92 18.65 32.76
C ARG A 52 3.93 17.71 33.43
N SER A 53 2.67 18.12 33.44
CA SER A 53 1.54 17.33 33.90
C SER A 53 1.58 15.92 33.31
N LEU A 54 1.59 14.91 34.17
CA LEU A 54 1.38 13.49 33.81
C LEU A 54 -0.01 13.25 33.18
N TYR A 55 -0.91 14.23 33.27
CA TYR A 55 -2.23 14.22 32.63
C TYR A 55 -2.25 14.81 31.23
N PHE A 56 -1.17 15.43 30.75
CA PHE A 56 -0.95 15.59 29.31
C PHE A 56 -0.32 14.31 28.78
N SER A 57 -1.03 13.21 29.03
CA SER A 57 -0.71 11.91 28.49
C SER A 57 -0.65 12.07 26.98
N SER A 58 0.52 11.79 26.42
CA SER A 58 0.76 11.62 24.99
C SER A 58 -0.52 11.15 24.35
N SER A 59 -1.09 11.97 23.46
CA SER A 59 -2.02 11.42 22.48
C SER A 59 -1.21 10.32 21.82
N LYS A 60 -1.56 9.07 22.12
CA LYS A 60 -1.22 7.97 21.25
C LYS A 60 -1.86 8.38 19.95
N SER A 61 -1.08 9.00 19.07
CA SER A 61 -1.32 8.97 17.64
C SER A 61 -1.33 7.49 17.32
N CYS A 62 -2.49 6.86 17.47
CA CYS A 62 -2.75 5.57 16.88
C CYS A 62 -2.53 5.83 15.40
N SER A 63 -1.37 5.43 14.89
CA SER A 63 -1.03 5.67 13.50
C SER A 63 -2.20 5.16 12.67
N ALA A 64 -2.76 6.02 11.81
CA ALA A 64 -3.86 5.61 10.94
C ALA A 64 -3.44 4.43 10.06
N ARG A 65 -2.13 4.23 9.87
CA ARG A 65 -1.53 3.14 9.10
C ARG A 65 -1.84 1.76 9.68
N LEU A 66 -2.26 0.84 8.80
CA LEU A 66 -2.44 -0.58 9.09
C LEU A 66 -1.09 -1.30 9.17
N GLY A 67 -0.88 -2.06 10.25
CA GLY A 67 0.35 -2.81 10.50
C GLY A 67 0.41 -4.16 9.77
N SER A 68 1.52 -4.88 9.95
CA SER A 68 1.76 -6.20 9.32
C SER A 68 0.68 -7.24 9.68
N GLU A 69 0.14 -7.17 10.89
CA GLU A 69 -0.90 -8.05 11.39
C GLU A 69 -2.21 -7.96 10.59
N PHE A 70 -2.50 -6.79 10.01
CA PHE A 70 -3.66 -6.63 9.14
C PHE A 70 -3.52 -7.43 7.85
N PHE A 71 -2.31 -7.54 7.31
CA PHE A 71 -2.06 -8.21 6.04
C PHE A 71 -1.95 -9.74 6.16
N ASP A 72 -1.65 -10.28 7.34
CA ASP A 72 -1.46 -11.71 7.59
C ASP A 72 -2.78 -12.50 7.70
N GLN A 73 -3.57 -12.44 6.64
CA GLN A 73 -4.87 -13.08 6.51
C GLN A 73 -4.97 -13.80 5.16
N PRO A 74 -5.81 -14.86 5.03
CA PRO A 74 -6.02 -15.52 3.75
C PRO A 74 -6.56 -14.53 2.70
N ALA A 75 -6.23 -14.75 1.42
CA ALA A 75 -6.53 -13.82 0.33
C ALA A 75 -7.99 -13.33 0.29
N VAL A 76 -8.97 -14.23 0.52
CA VAL A 76 -10.40 -13.86 0.52
C VAL A 76 -10.74 -12.91 1.66
N ALA A 77 -10.31 -13.22 2.88
CA ALA A 77 -10.55 -12.38 4.05
C ALA A 77 -9.85 -11.02 3.90
N LEU A 78 -8.60 -11.02 3.41
CA LEU A 78 -7.85 -9.80 3.17
C LEU A 78 -8.49 -8.93 2.08
N ALA A 79 -8.97 -9.53 1.00
CA ALA A 79 -9.62 -8.81 -0.09
C ALA A 79 -10.88 -8.09 0.35
N GLN A 80 -11.68 -8.71 1.22
CA GLN A 80 -12.84 -8.07 1.84
C GLN A 80 -12.43 -7.01 2.85
N ALA A 81 -11.43 -7.29 3.71
CA ALA A 81 -10.94 -6.36 4.71
C ALA A 81 -10.35 -5.07 4.11
N PHE A 82 -9.81 -5.14 2.89
CA PHE A 82 -9.34 -3.97 2.14
C PHE A 82 -10.47 -3.00 1.76
N LEU A 83 -11.71 -3.48 1.58
CA LEU A 83 -12.82 -2.60 1.22
C LEU A 83 -13.06 -1.55 2.30
N GLY A 84 -13.12 -0.28 1.89
CA GLY A 84 -13.28 0.85 2.80
C GLY A 84 -11.97 1.43 3.35
N GLN A 85 -10.85 0.69 3.31
CA GLN A 85 -9.55 1.21 3.72
C GLN A 85 -9.02 2.24 2.71
N VAL A 86 -8.12 3.12 3.15
CA VAL A 86 -7.59 4.20 2.31
C VAL A 86 -6.17 3.87 1.90
N LEU A 87 -5.93 3.74 0.60
CA LEU A 87 -4.58 3.70 0.05
C LEU A 87 -4.05 5.12 -0.07
N VAL A 88 -2.84 5.34 0.47
CA VAL A 88 -2.17 6.63 0.45
C VAL A 88 -0.85 6.52 -0.31
N ARG A 89 -0.59 7.48 -1.20
CA ARG A 89 0.66 7.63 -1.94
C ARG A 89 1.21 9.03 -1.67
N ARG A 90 2.44 9.13 -1.17
CA ARG A 90 3.14 10.41 -0.97
C ARG A 90 4.21 10.65 -2.02
N LEU A 91 3.96 11.58 -2.95
CA LEU A 91 4.88 11.97 -4.01
C LEU A 91 6.15 12.65 -3.44
N ASP A 92 7.17 12.80 -4.29
CA ASP A 92 8.48 13.32 -3.89
C ASP A 92 8.43 14.80 -3.44
N ASP A 93 7.43 15.56 -3.92
CA ASP A 93 7.14 16.93 -3.51
C ASP A 93 6.35 17.02 -2.18
N GLY A 94 6.05 15.87 -1.55
CA GLY A 94 5.28 15.77 -0.32
C GLY A 94 3.76 15.69 -0.52
N THR A 95 3.26 15.82 -1.74
CA THR A 95 1.82 15.70 -2.04
C THR A 95 1.31 14.30 -1.72
N GLU A 96 0.22 14.21 -0.94
CA GLU A 96 -0.45 12.95 -0.66
C GLU A 96 -1.68 12.74 -1.55
N LEU A 97 -1.68 11.63 -2.28
CA LEU A 97 -2.82 11.14 -3.05
C LEU A 97 -3.53 10.07 -2.25
N ARG A 98 -4.85 10.17 -2.13
CA ARG A 98 -5.66 9.31 -1.26
C ARG A 98 -6.80 8.71 -2.04
N GLY A 99 -6.98 7.39 -1.93
CA GLY A 99 -8.10 6.69 -2.54
C GLY A 99 -8.64 5.58 -1.65
N ARG A 100 -9.95 5.58 -1.39
CA ARG A 100 -10.61 4.50 -0.66
C ARG A 100 -10.78 3.29 -1.57
N ILE A 101 -10.40 2.11 -1.12
CA ILE A 101 -10.54 0.88 -1.89
C ILE A 101 -12.02 0.48 -1.94
N VAL A 102 -12.54 0.29 -3.15
CA VAL A 102 -13.94 -0.08 -3.38
C VAL A 102 -14.10 -1.38 -4.18
N GLU A 103 -13.02 -1.93 -4.74
CA GLU A 103 -13.03 -3.17 -5.50
C GLU A 103 -11.66 -3.88 -5.42
N THR A 104 -11.70 -5.18 -5.14
CA THR A 104 -10.54 -6.07 -4.99
C THR A 104 -10.79 -7.43 -5.62
N GLU A 105 -9.73 -8.18 -5.94
CA GLU A 105 -9.80 -9.58 -6.34
C GLU A 105 -8.83 -10.43 -5.52
N ALA A 106 -9.28 -11.58 -5.05
CA ALA A 106 -8.44 -12.59 -4.44
C ALA A 106 -7.87 -13.54 -5.50
N TYR A 107 -6.58 -13.83 -5.38
CA TYR A 107 -5.89 -14.92 -6.05
C TYR A 107 -5.37 -15.85 -4.97
N VAL A 108 -5.90 -17.07 -4.89
CA VAL A 108 -5.77 -17.92 -3.69
C VAL A 108 -4.53 -18.81 -3.67
N GLY A 109 -3.71 -18.80 -4.73
CA GLY A 109 -2.40 -19.44 -4.72
C GLY A 109 -2.26 -20.59 -5.72
N PRO A 110 -1.60 -21.70 -5.38
CA PRO A 110 -1.27 -22.80 -6.29
C PRO A 110 -2.48 -23.46 -6.96
N GLU A 111 -3.60 -23.58 -6.27
CA GLU A 111 -4.81 -24.21 -6.79
C GLU A 111 -5.54 -23.33 -7.81
N ASP A 112 -5.31 -22.01 -7.78
CA ASP A 112 -6.04 -21.05 -8.59
C ASP A 112 -5.49 -20.96 -10.02
N GLU A 113 -6.20 -21.56 -10.97
CA GLU A 113 -5.78 -21.56 -12.38
C GLU A 113 -5.71 -20.16 -13.01
N ALA A 114 -6.38 -19.16 -12.41
CA ALA A 114 -6.27 -17.77 -12.85
C ALA A 114 -5.04 -17.05 -12.27
N ALA A 115 -4.38 -17.60 -11.25
CA ALA A 115 -3.27 -16.97 -10.58
C ALA A 115 -1.95 -17.16 -11.32
N HIS A 116 -1.05 -16.18 -11.17
CA HIS A 116 0.32 -16.32 -11.67
C HIS A 116 1.13 -17.41 -10.93
N SER A 117 0.66 -17.81 -9.75
CA SER A 117 1.23 -18.83 -8.87
C SER A 117 0.67 -20.24 -9.11
N ARG A 118 -0.23 -20.43 -10.10
CA ARG A 118 -0.88 -21.73 -10.35
C ARG A 118 0.13 -22.89 -10.41
N GLY A 119 -0.22 -24.04 -9.86
CA GLY A 119 0.65 -25.20 -9.72
C GLY A 119 1.91 -24.94 -8.89
N GLY A 120 1.91 -23.93 -8.01
CA GLY A 120 3.07 -23.53 -7.22
C GLY A 120 4.16 -22.82 -8.02
N ARG A 121 3.83 -22.30 -9.22
CA ARG A 121 4.82 -21.70 -10.12
C ARG A 121 5.39 -20.40 -9.53
N GLN A 122 6.64 -20.46 -9.11
CA GLN A 122 7.41 -19.28 -8.70
C GLN A 122 8.40 -18.87 -9.81
N THR A 123 8.46 -17.57 -10.09
CA THR A 123 9.33 -16.94 -11.09
C THR A 123 9.91 -15.65 -10.51
N PRO A 124 10.98 -15.09 -11.10
CA PRO A 124 11.47 -13.78 -10.68
C PRO A 124 10.39 -12.69 -10.73
N ARG A 125 9.45 -12.79 -11.67
CA ARG A 125 8.37 -11.81 -11.85
C ARG A 125 7.37 -11.80 -10.69
N ASN A 126 6.93 -12.96 -10.21
CA ASN A 126 5.86 -13.09 -9.21
C ASN A 126 6.38 -13.32 -7.80
N ARG A 127 7.69 -13.10 -7.55
CA ARG A 127 8.34 -13.31 -6.25
C ARG A 127 7.57 -12.64 -5.09
N GLY A 128 7.02 -11.45 -5.30
CA GLY A 128 6.24 -10.73 -4.29
C GLY A 128 5.05 -11.52 -3.73
N MET A 129 4.41 -12.40 -4.51
CA MET A 129 3.30 -13.27 -4.04
C MET A 129 3.76 -14.37 -3.07
N PHE A 130 5.06 -14.65 -3.01
CA PHE A 130 5.68 -15.67 -2.15
C PHE A 130 6.51 -15.01 -1.03
N MET A 131 6.40 -13.70 -0.88
CA MET A 131 7.01 -12.94 0.21
C MET A 131 5.98 -12.71 1.31
N LYS A 132 6.45 -12.24 2.48
CA LYS A 132 5.60 -12.01 3.65
C LYS A 132 4.32 -11.23 3.30
N PRO A 133 3.19 -11.48 4.00
CA PRO A 133 1.98 -10.71 3.79
C PRO A 133 2.22 -9.21 3.93
N GLY A 134 1.55 -8.41 3.10
CA GLY A 134 1.78 -6.96 2.97
C GLY A 134 2.85 -6.58 1.94
N THR A 135 3.61 -7.54 1.41
CA THR A 135 4.55 -7.28 0.32
C THR A 135 3.81 -6.95 -0.97
N LEU A 136 4.19 -5.87 -1.65
CA LEU A 136 3.63 -5.50 -2.94
C LEU A 136 4.11 -6.44 -4.04
N TYR A 137 3.19 -6.83 -4.91
CA TYR A 137 3.48 -7.47 -6.18
C TYR A 137 2.94 -6.58 -7.31
N VAL A 138 3.84 -5.84 -7.96
CA VAL A 138 3.51 -4.93 -9.07
C VAL A 138 4.09 -5.47 -10.36
N TYR A 139 3.25 -5.72 -11.36
CA TYR A 139 3.69 -6.29 -12.64
C TYR A 139 3.17 -5.51 -13.83
N VAL A 140 3.90 -5.61 -14.95
CA VAL A 140 3.50 -5.04 -16.24
C VAL A 140 2.53 -5.99 -16.95
N ILE A 141 1.40 -5.46 -17.42
CA ILE A 141 0.41 -6.13 -18.26
C ILE A 141 0.28 -5.39 -19.60
N TYR A 142 0.07 -6.14 -20.68
CA TYR A 142 -0.03 -5.62 -22.07
C TYR A 142 1.15 -4.71 -22.49
N GLY A 143 2.32 -4.92 -21.90
CA GLY A 143 3.55 -4.18 -22.21
C GLY A 143 3.59 -2.70 -21.77
N MET A 144 2.52 -2.15 -21.21
CA MET A 144 2.43 -0.71 -20.94
C MET A 144 1.69 -0.33 -19.64
N TYR A 145 0.98 -1.26 -19.01
CA TYR A 145 0.14 -0.98 -17.85
C TYR A 145 0.65 -1.74 -16.63
N PHE A 146 0.33 -1.24 -15.44
CA PHE A 146 0.65 -1.92 -14.19
C PHE A 146 -0.60 -2.50 -13.52
N CYS A 147 -0.39 -3.54 -12.73
CA CYS A 147 -1.36 -4.04 -11.76
C CYS A 147 -0.68 -4.12 -10.39
N MET A 148 -1.33 -3.58 -9.36
CA MET A 148 -0.82 -3.57 -7.99
C MET A 148 -1.53 -4.61 -7.13
N ASN A 149 -0.78 -5.58 -6.64
CA ASN A 149 -1.26 -6.63 -5.75
C ASN A 149 -0.56 -6.53 -4.40
N VAL A 150 -1.15 -7.11 -3.37
CA VAL A 150 -0.57 -7.22 -2.03
C VAL A 150 -0.56 -8.70 -1.64
N SER A 151 0.60 -9.21 -1.27
CA SER A 151 0.76 -10.57 -0.75
C SER A 151 -0.12 -10.78 0.48
N SER A 152 -0.75 -11.94 0.55
CA SER A 152 -1.61 -12.35 1.66
C SER A 152 -1.02 -13.57 2.35
N ARG A 153 -1.68 -14.10 3.39
CA ARG A 153 -1.28 -15.36 4.01
C ARG A 153 -1.47 -16.53 3.03
N GLY A 154 -0.41 -17.32 2.85
CA GLY A 154 -0.35 -18.46 1.93
C GLY A 154 0.55 -18.18 0.74
N ASP A 155 1.48 -19.11 0.47
CA ASP A 155 2.47 -18.94 -0.60
C ASP A 155 1.79 -18.82 -1.97
N GLY A 156 2.11 -17.73 -2.69
CA GLY A 156 1.51 -17.44 -3.99
C GLY A 156 0.13 -16.79 -3.90
N ALA A 157 -0.44 -16.57 -2.72
CA ALA A 157 -1.74 -15.94 -2.56
C ALA A 157 -1.61 -14.41 -2.45
N CYS A 158 -2.47 -13.67 -3.14
CA CYS A 158 -2.46 -12.20 -3.09
C CYS A 158 -3.82 -11.58 -3.37
N VAL A 159 -3.91 -10.27 -3.14
CA VAL A 159 -5.08 -9.45 -3.45
C VAL A 159 -4.71 -8.38 -4.47
N LEU A 160 -5.42 -8.34 -5.60
CA LEU A 160 -5.33 -7.26 -6.59
C LEU A 160 -6.23 -6.10 -6.18
N LEU A 161 -5.70 -4.88 -6.20
CA LEU A 161 -6.52 -3.67 -6.11
C LEU A 161 -7.06 -3.33 -7.49
N ARG A 162 -8.38 -3.17 -7.60
CA ARG A 162 -9.04 -2.91 -8.89
C ARG A 162 -9.59 -1.51 -9.02
N ALA A 163 -10.19 -0.96 -7.98
CA ALA A 163 -10.74 0.38 -8.06
C ALA A 163 -10.69 1.12 -6.74
N LEU A 164 -10.51 2.44 -6.85
CA LEU A 164 -10.53 3.36 -5.72
C LEU A 164 -11.57 4.46 -5.94
N GLU A 165 -12.21 4.89 -4.87
CA GLU A 165 -12.86 6.19 -4.73
C GLU A 165 -11.78 7.25 -4.45
N PRO A 166 -11.51 8.21 -5.34
CA PRO A 166 -10.55 9.29 -5.10
C PRO A 166 -11.02 10.21 -3.96
N LEU A 167 -10.18 10.42 -2.95
CA LEU A 167 -10.48 11.24 -1.76
C LEU A 167 -9.63 12.51 -1.66
N GLY A 168 -8.40 12.48 -2.17
CA GLY A 168 -7.47 13.61 -2.09
C GLY A 168 -6.42 13.56 -3.21
N GLY A 169 -6.01 14.73 -3.70
CA GLY A 169 -5.05 14.86 -4.81
C GLY A 169 -5.64 14.61 -6.21
N LEU A 170 -6.94 14.84 -6.40
CA LEU A 170 -7.66 14.52 -7.64
C LEU A 170 -7.05 15.20 -8.88
N GLU A 171 -6.65 16.47 -8.78
CA GLU A 171 -6.05 17.18 -9.91
C GLU A 171 -4.69 16.60 -10.30
N THR A 172 -3.86 16.22 -9.33
CA THR A 172 -2.60 15.50 -9.58
C THR A 172 -2.86 14.14 -10.24
N MET A 173 -3.85 13.37 -9.75
CA MET A 173 -4.26 12.12 -10.40
C MET A 173 -4.69 12.35 -11.85
N ARG A 174 -5.43 13.43 -12.13
CA ARG A 174 -5.90 13.80 -13.46
C ARG A 174 -4.75 14.16 -14.39
N GLN A 175 -3.76 14.90 -13.89
CA GLN A 175 -2.55 15.27 -14.62
C GLN A 175 -1.71 14.04 -14.96
N LEU A 176 -1.40 13.19 -13.98
CA LEU A 176 -0.65 11.94 -14.15
C LEU A 176 -1.28 11.04 -15.22
N ARG A 177 -2.61 10.92 -15.18
CA ARG A 177 -3.33 10.10 -16.16
C ARG A 177 -3.44 10.73 -17.54
N SER A 178 -3.63 12.05 -17.62
CA SER A 178 -3.71 12.75 -18.90
C SER A 178 -2.37 12.73 -19.64
N ALA A 179 -1.25 12.86 -18.92
CA ALA A 179 0.10 12.81 -19.50
C ALA A 179 0.41 11.48 -20.21
N LEU A 180 -0.23 10.38 -19.79
CA LEU A 180 -0.07 9.05 -20.38
C LEU A 180 -1.03 8.76 -21.54
N ARG A 181 -2.03 9.62 -21.81
CA ARG A 181 -2.99 9.43 -22.92
C ARG A 181 -2.41 9.95 -24.22
N LYS A 182 -2.07 9.04 -25.14
CA LYS A 182 -1.75 9.39 -26.53
C LYS A 182 -3.06 9.64 -27.31
N GLY A 183 -3.17 10.80 -27.96
CA GLY A 183 -4.21 11.06 -28.99
C GLY A 183 -5.60 11.52 -28.50
N THR A 184 -5.79 11.84 -27.21
CA THR A 184 -7.08 12.39 -26.70
C THR A 184 -6.89 13.70 -25.92
N ALA A 185 -5.98 14.56 -26.38
CA ALA A 185 -5.49 15.74 -25.67
C ALA A 185 -6.55 16.82 -25.34
N GLY A 186 -7.79 16.70 -25.81
CA GLY A 186 -8.84 17.72 -25.61
C GLY A 186 -9.88 17.43 -24.53
N ARG A 187 -10.07 16.17 -24.11
CA ARG A 187 -11.15 15.82 -23.15
C ARG A 187 -10.60 15.62 -21.74
N ALA A 188 -10.98 16.52 -20.83
CA ALA A 188 -10.76 16.35 -19.40
C ALA A 188 -11.34 15.01 -18.91
N LEU A 189 -10.53 14.26 -18.15
CA LEU A 189 -10.98 13.04 -17.48
C LEU A 189 -11.99 13.42 -16.39
N LYS A 190 -13.09 12.70 -16.28
CA LYS A 190 -14.02 12.81 -15.15
C LYS A 190 -13.43 12.09 -13.93
N ASP A 191 -13.87 12.45 -12.72
CA ASP A 191 -13.35 11.85 -11.49
C ASP A 191 -13.55 10.35 -11.44
N ARG A 192 -14.73 9.86 -11.85
CA ARG A 192 -15.02 8.43 -11.97
C ARG A 192 -13.99 7.72 -12.82
N GLU A 193 -13.47 8.37 -13.85
CA GLU A 193 -12.52 7.72 -14.73
C GLU A 193 -11.18 7.50 -14.03
N LEU A 194 -10.77 8.31 -13.04
CA LEU A 194 -9.42 8.38 -12.47
C LEU A 194 -8.91 7.03 -11.95
N CYS A 195 -9.70 6.35 -11.12
CA CYS A 195 -9.25 5.14 -10.42
C CYS A 195 -10.17 3.91 -10.64
N SER A 196 -11.09 3.96 -11.62
CA SER A 196 -12.04 2.87 -11.89
C SER A 196 -11.44 1.73 -12.75
N GLY A 197 -10.31 1.17 -12.31
CA GLY A 197 -9.62 0.05 -12.96
C GLY A 197 -8.19 -0.16 -12.45
N PRO A 198 -7.67 -1.40 -12.48
CA PRO A 198 -6.43 -1.79 -11.79
C PRO A 198 -5.22 -1.01 -12.33
N SER A 199 -5.16 -0.78 -13.64
CA SER A 199 -4.09 0.02 -14.24
C SER A 199 -4.35 1.51 -14.17
N LYS A 200 -5.62 1.92 -14.06
CA LYS A 200 -6.00 3.33 -13.92
C LYS A 200 -5.57 3.87 -12.56
N LEU A 201 -5.83 3.13 -11.48
CA LEU A 201 -5.38 3.52 -10.13
C LEU A 201 -3.85 3.55 -10.03
N CYS A 202 -3.14 2.62 -10.69
CA CYS A 202 -1.68 2.67 -10.72
C CYS A 202 -1.17 3.96 -11.37
N GLN A 203 -1.74 4.35 -12.51
CA GLN A 203 -1.38 5.62 -13.17
C GLN A 203 -1.74 6.84 -12.32
N ALA A 204 -2.95 6.87 -11.76
CA ALA A 204 -3.43 7.97 -10.93
C ALA A 204 -2.56 8.19 -9.69
N LEU A 205 -1.98 7.10 -9.14
CA LEU A 205 -1.12 7.14 -7.95
C LEU A 205 0.39 7.09 -8.28
N ALA A 206 0.78 7.22 -9.54
CA ALA A 206 2.18 7.08 -9.96
C ALA A 206 2.86 5.80 -9.39
N ILE A 207 2.14 4.67 -9.41
CA ILE A 207 2.65 3.36 -9.05
C ILE A 207 3.14 2.66 -10.31
N ASP A 208 4.42 2.29 -10.30
CA ASP A 208 5.10 1.58 -11.38
C ASP A 208 5.87 0.37 -10.84
N LYS A 209 6.73 -0.23 -11.67
CA LYS A 209 7.51 -1.41 -11.30
C LYS A 209 8.46 -1.17 -10.12
N SER A 210 8.86 0.08 -9.83
CA SER A 210 9.77 0.39 -8.72
C SER A 210 9.16 0.12 -7.34
N PHE A 211 7.83 -0.06 -7.26
CA PHE A 211 7.09 -0.43 -6.05
C PHE A 211 6.99 -1.95 -5.85
N ASP A 212 7.40 -2.77 -6.82
CA ASP A 212 7.39 -4.23 -6.65
C ASP A 212 8.28 -4.67 -5.49
N GLN A 213 7.79 -5.64 -4.72
CA GLN A 213 8.47 -6.24 -3.57
C GLN A 213 8.72 -5.28 -2.39
N ARG A 214 8.16 -4.07 -2.40
CA ARG A 214 8.16 -3.18 -1.24
C ARG A 214 7.14 -3.62 -0.18
N ASP A 215 7.37 -3.22 1.06
CA ASP A 215 6.52 -3.60 2.20
C ASP A 215 5.47 -2.50 2.49
N LEU A 216 4.19 -2.77 2.22
CA LEU A 216 3.12 -1.80 2.39
C LEU A 216 2.91 -1.38 3.87
N ALA A 217 3.35 -2.21 4.82
CA ALA A 217 3.27 -1.87 6.25
C ALA A 217 4.35 -0.86 6.68
N ALA A 218 5.49 -0.82 5.98
CA ALA A 218 6.67 -0.05 6.40
C ALA A 218 7.11 1.04 5.40
N ASP A 219 6.65 0.99 4.15
CA ASP A 219 7.08 1.92 3.10
C ASP A 219 6.65 3.37 3.41
N THR A 220 7.50 4.33 3.05
CA THR A 220 7.29 5.75 3.35
C THR A 220 6.56 6.49 2.23
N ALA A 221 6.53 5.94 1.02
CA ALA A 221 5.94 6.51 -0.18
C ALA A 221 4.54 5.94 -0.47
N VAL A 222 4.21 4.76 0.04
CA VAL A 222 2.88 4.14 -0.07
C VAL A 222 2.51 3.38 1.21
N TRP A 223 1.28 3.55 1.70
CA TRP A 223 0.75 2.82 2.86
C TRP A 223 -0.77 2.73 2.82
N MET A 224 -1.36 1.92 3.70
CA MET A 224 -2.81 1.82 3.87
C MET A 224 -3.23 2.34 5.24
N GLU A 225 -4.30 3.12 5.29
CA GLU A 225 -4.88 3.65 6.51
C GLU A 225 -6.26 3.04 6.81
N ARG A 226 -6.57 2.87 8.09
CA ARG A 226 -7.90 2.48 8.55
C ARG A 226 -8.89 3.59 8.27
N SER A 227 -10.02 3.25 7.64
CA SER A 227 -11.12 4.20 7.45
C SER A 227 -11.69 4.68 8.78
N ALA A 228 -11.93 5.98 8.93
CA ALA A 228 -12.57 6.57 10.10
C ALA A 228 -14.11 6.43 10.11
N LEU A 229 -14.70 5.66 9.19
CA LEU A 229 -16.16 5.55 9.06
C LEU A 229 -16.80 4.87 10.27
N GLY A 230 -17.84 5.52 10.80
CA GLY A 230 -18.67 5.03 11.89
C GLY A 230 -19.61 3.90 11.47
N ALA A 231 -19.60 2.84 12.29
CA ALA A 231 -20.71 1.96 12.66
C ALA A 231 -21.41 1.05 11.61
N SER A 232 -21.15 1.10 10.31
CA SER A 232 -21.65 0.04 9.40
C SER A 232 -20.58 -0.41 8.41
N GLU A 233 -20.30 -1.71 8.40
CA GLU A 233 -19.53 -2.33 7.32
C GLU A 233 -20.25 -2.10 5.98
N PRO A 234 -19.52 -1.79 4.89
CA PRO A 234 -20.13 -1.60 3.59
C PRO A 234 -20.76 -2.92 3.12
N ALA A 235 -21.93 -2.85 2.48
CA ALA A 235 -22.51 -4.02 1.82
C ALA A 235 -21.57 -4.50 0.69
N VAL A 236 -20.96 -5.68 0.87
CA VAL A 236 -20.01 -6.27 -0.08
C VAL A 236 -20.75 -7.17 -1.06
N VAL A 237 -20.43 -7.05 -2.35
CA VAL A 237 -20.83 -8.01 -3.39
C VAL A 237 -19.66 -8.92 -3.70
N ALA A 238 -19.88 -10.24 -3.67
CA ALA A 238 -18.94 -11.24 -4.17
C ALA A 238 -19.35 -11.66 -5.59
N ALA A 239 -18.43 -11.57 -6.55
CA ALA A 239 -18.70 -11.78 -7.98
C ALA A 239 -17.54 -12.49 -8.69
N ALA A 240 -17.77 -12.93 -9.93
CA ALA A 240 -16.73 -13.45 -10.80
C ALA A 240 -15.66 -12.39 -11.08
N ARG A 241 -14.40 -12.81 -11.21
CA ARG A 241 -13.26 -11.93 -11.49
C ARG A 241 -13.24 -11.45 -12.95
N VAL A 242 -12.63 -10.30 -13.19
CA VAL A 242 -12.61 -9.62 -14.50
C VAL A 242 -11.39 -10.07 -15.30
N GLY A 243 -11.60 -10.46 -16.56
CA GLY A 243 -10.51 -10.69 -17.51
C GLY A 243 -9.80 -12.04 -17.37
N ILE A 244 -10.41 -13.02 -16.72
CA ILE A 244 -9.83 -14.37 -16.48
C ILE A 244 -10.59 -15.51 -17.19
N GLY A 245 -11.27 -15.22 -18.29
CA GLY A 245 -12.17 -16.19 -18.97
C GLY A 245 -11.51 -17.50 -19.42
N GLN A 246 -10.17 -17.56 -19.50
CA GLN A 246 -9.40 -18.74 -19.85
C GLN A 246 -9.12 -19.69 -18.67
N ALA A 247 -9.58 -19.36 -17.45
CA ALA A 247 -9.27 -20.10 -16.23
C ALA A 247 -10.25 -21.25 -15.90
N GLY A 248 -11.08 -21.68 -16.86
CA GLY A 248 -12.07 -22.76 -16.65
C GLY A 248 -13.00 -22.47 -15.46
N GLU A 249 -13.19 -23.46 -14.59
CA GLU A 249 -14.01 -23.35 -13.37
C GLU A 249 -13.62 -22.16 -12.47
N TRP A 250 -12.34 -21.77 -12.46
CA TRP A 250 -11.86 -20.63 -11.66
C TRP A 250 -12.32 -19.27 -12.16
N ALA A 251 -12.81 -19.19 -13.41
CA ALA A 251 -13.36 -17.97 -13.98
C ALA A 251 -14.69 -17.56 -13.34
N GLN A 252 -15.49 -18.54 -12.87
CA GLN A 252 -16.82 -18.31 -12.30
C GLN A 252 -16.82 -18.16 -10.77
N LYS A 253 -15.71 -18.51 -10.10
CA LYS A 253 -15.62 -18.42 -8.64
C LYS A 253 -15.81 -16.97 -8.15
N PRO A 254 -16.58 -16.74 -7.08
CA PRO A 254 -16.89 -15.40 -6.56
C PRO A 254 -15.72 -14.82 -5.75
N LEU A 255 -14.58 -14.60 -6.40
CA LEU A 255 -13.32 -14.14 -5.80
C LEU A 255 -13.04 -12.65 -6.08
N ARG A 256 -14.01 -11.92 -6.62
CA ARG A 256 -13.99 -10.46 -6.73
C ARG A 256 -14.94 -9.86 -5.72
N PHE A 257 -14.49 -8.83 -5.00
CA PHE A 257 -15.27 -8.18 -3.97
C PHE A 257 -15.37 -6.69 -4.26
N TYR A 258 -16.55 -6.11 -4.12
CA TYR A 258 -16.74 -4.67 -4.27
C TYR A 258 -17.86 -4.11 -3.40
N VAL A 259 -17.79 -2.81 -3.13
CA VAL A 259 -18.81 -2.08 -2.38
C VAL A 259 -20.05 -1.90 -3.25
N ARG A 260 -21.18 -2.48 -2.83
CA ARG A 260 -22.47 -2.37 -3.52
C ARG A 260 -22.86 -0.91 -3.72
N GLY A 261 -23.31 -0.56 -4.93
CA GLY A 261 -23.81 0.78 -5.24
C GLY A 261 -22.73 1.85 -5.37
N SER A 262 -21.46 1.53 -5.14
CA SER A 262 -20.37 2.49 -5.32
C SER A 262 -20.21 2.87 -6.81
N PRO A 263 -20.25 4.17 -7.17
CA PRO A 263 -20.10 4.61 -8.55
C PRO A 263 -18.66 4.48 -9.08
N TRP A 264 -17.72 4.14 -8.19
CA TRP A 264 -16.28 4.08 -8.43
C TRP A 264 -15.81 2.68 -8.85
N VAL A 265 -16.64 1.65 -8.65
CA VAL A 265 -16.37 0.27 -9.07
C VAL A 265 -16.13 0.21 -10.59
N SER A 266 -15.15 -0.58 -11.01
CA SER A 266 -14.74 -0.65 -12.42
C SER A 266 -15.76 -1.39 -13.29
N VAL A 267 -16.29 -2.53 -12.81
CA VAL A 267 -17.28 -3.36 -13.51
C VAL A 267 -18.34 -3.82 -12.51
N VAL A 268 -19.60 -3.44 -12.73
CA VAL A 268 -20.72 -3.93 -11.90
C VAL A 268 -21.18 -5.30 -12.38
N ASP A 269 -21.60 -6.16 -11.45
CA ASP A 269 -22.20 -7.45 -11.73
C ASP A 269 -23.63 -7.47 -11.17
N ARG A 270 -24.59 -7.22 -12.05
CA ARG A 270 -26.01 -7.09 -11.67
C ARG A 270 -26.61 -8.39 -11.14
N ALA A 271 -26.15 -9.54 -11.64
CA ALA A 271 -26.64 -10.84 -11.18
C ALA A 271 -26.13 -11.12 -9.76
N ALA A 272 -24.85 -10.85 -9.50
CA ALA A 272 -24.27 -10.97 -8.16
C ALA A 272 -24.88 -9.97 -7.16
N GLU A 273 -25.21 -8.75 -7.59
CA GLU A 273 -25.91 -7.77 -6.76
C GLU A 273 -27.27 -8.29 -6.26
N GLN A 274 -28.03 -8.96 -7.14
CA GLN A 274 -29.35 -9.54 -6.85
C GLN A 274 -29.27 -10.77 -5.94
N SER A 275 -28.34 -11.69 -6.19
CA SER A 275 -28.17 -12.89 -5.33
C SER A 275 -27.77 -12.53 -3.90
N THR A 276 -27.03 -11.43 -3.73
CA THR A 276 -26.62 -10.91 -2.43
C THR A 276 -27.77 -10.17 -1.72
N GLN A 277 -28.94 -9.96 -2.34
CA GLN A 277 -30.17 -9.44 -1.70
C GLN A 277 -31.06 -10.56 -1.14
N SER A 278 -30.95 -11.79 -1.65
CA SER A 278 -31.83 -12.91 -1.32
C SER A 278 -31.35 -13.82 -0.15
N GLY A 279 -30.38 -13.39 0.65
CA GLY A 279 -30.00 -14.06 1.91
C GLY A 279 -31.07 -13.88 3.02
N PRO A 280 -31.25 -14.82 3.96
CA PRO A 280 -32.57 -15.15 4.47
C PRO A 280 -33.17 -14.09 5.39
N LEU A 281 -34.18 -13.37 4.89
CA LEU A 281 -35.35 -13.02 5.68
C LEU A 281 -36.24 -14.27 5.75
N ALA A 282 -35.83 -15.26 6.56
CA ALA A 282 -36.72 -16.35 6.92
C ALA A 282 -37.78 -15.81 7.89
N SER A 283 -38.89 -15.36 7.29
CA SER A 283 -40.26 -15.42 7.80
C SER A 283 -40.41 -16.13 9.16
N VAL A 284 -40.49 -15.34 10.23
CA VAL A 284 -41.26 -15.73 11.42
C VAL A 284 -42.72 -15.45 11.06
N CYS A 285 -43.35 -16.37 10.31
CA CYS A 285 -44.80 -16.48 10.32
C CYS A 285 -45.15 -17.39 11.49
N SER A 286 -45.63 -16.74 12.54
CA SER A 286 -46.47 -17.28 13.60
C SER A 286 -47.45 -18.31 13.05
N HIS A 287 -47.33 -19.55 13.52
CA HIS A 287 -48.46 -20.47 13.52
C HIS A 287 -49.31 -20.17 14.76
N GLU A 288 -50.55 -19.75 14.49
CA GLU A 288 -51.62 -19.66 15.47
C GLU A 288 -52.01 -21.02 16.04
N ALA A 289 -52.44 -20.96 17.30
CA ALA A 289 -53.51 -21.71 17.95
C ALA A 289 -54.13 -22.89 17.19
N PHE A 290 -54.07 -24.07 17.81
CA PHE A 290 -55.25 -24.84 18.27
C PHE A 290 -54.85 -25.70 19.47
#